data_AF-Q4RRQ1-F1
#
_entry.id   AF-Q4RRQ1-F1
#
_cell.length_a   1.000
_cell.length_b   1.000
_cell.length_c   1.000
_cell.angle_alpha   90.00
_cell.angle_beta   90.00
_cell.angle_gamma   90.00
#
_symmetry.space_group_name_H-M   'P 1'
#
loop_
_entity.id
_entity.type
_entity.pdbx_description
1 polymer ?
#
loop_
_entity_poly.entity_id
_entity_poly.type
_entity_poly.pdbx_seq_one_letter_code
_entity_poly.pdbx_strand_id
1 'polypeptide(L)'
;MIDVEVMENATHPLSFFIDNELDAQMSLLVVMPTSGQVNVDSLLAKLNMSDLYRRLPKERAVQVKVPKFKLEYAQELQDVFTKIGLGEIFSRPNLAEMADGPLLVSSVMHKSTMEIKEEGAEAAAATTVVISRASSPIFHMTQPFFFAVMDDMTEVPIFHGCHQQPESWSSDHAERSW
;
A
#
# COMPACT_ATOMS: atom_id res chain seq x y z
N MET A 1 -9.56 24.00 1.57
CA MET A 1 -8.97 23.16 0.51
C MET A 1 -7.59 22.82 1.00
N ILE A 2 -7.30 21.53 1.19
CA ILE A 2 -6.01 21.05 1.66
C ILE A 2 -5.13 20.89 0.42
N ASP A 3 -3.96 21.53 0.42
CA ASP A 3 -2.96 21.32 -0.61
C ASP A 3 -2.24 20.00 -0.30
N VAL A 4 -2.37 19.03 -1.20
CA VAL A 4 -1.66 17.76 -1.15
C VAL A 4 -0.71 17.79 -2.32
N GLU A 5 0.56 17.40 -2.11
CA GLU A 5 1.47 17.22 -3.23
C GLU A 5 1.03 15.97 -4.01
N VAL A 6 0.34 16.21 -5.12
CA VAL A 6 -0.24 15.18 -5.98
C VAL A 6 0.71 14.93 -7.14
N MET A 7 1.00 13.66 -7.44
CA MET A 7 1.62 13.28 -8.70
C MET A 7 0.63 13.57 -9.82
N GLU A 8 0.86 14.60 -10.65
CA GLU A 8 0.03 14.87 -11.83
C GLU A 8 0.74 14.39 -13.09
N ASN A 9 0.25 13.30 -13.68
CA ASN A 9 0.72 12.86 -14.99
C ASN A 9 -0.38 13.07 -16.03
N ALA A 10 -0.08 13.57 -17.23
CA ALA A 10 -1.03 13.86 -18.29
C ALA A 10 -1.13 12.71 -19.32
N THR A 11 -2.29 12.05 -19.36
CA THR A 11 -2.74 11.10 -20.40
C THR A 11 -1.83 9.88 -20.66
N HIS A 12 -2.09 8.74 -20.00
CA HIS A 12 -1.36 7.50 -20.24
C HIS A 12 -2.24 6.25 -20.42
N PRO A 13 -1.90 5.31 -21.33
CA PRO A 13 -2.18 3.88 -21.16
C PRO A 13 -1.50 3.37 -19.88
N LEU A 14 -2.23 2.71 -18.98
CA LEU A 14 -1.60 1.93 -17.91
C LEU A 14 -0.84 0.78 -18.56
N SER A 15 0.44 0.99 -18.83
CA SER A 15 1.40 -0.06 -19.11
C SER A 15 2.11 -0.37 -17.80
N PHE A 16 1.92 -1.60 -17.36
CA PHE A 16 2.67 -2.24 -16.30
C PHE A 16 4.18 -2.11 -16.58
N PHE A 17 4.96 -1.59 -15.63
CA PHE A 17 6.42 -1.54 -15.73
C PHE A 17 6.98 -2.70 -14.91
N ILE A 18 7.53 -3.69 -15.59
CA ILE A 18 8.45 -4.66 -14.99
C ILE A 18 9.82 -4.02 -15.12
N ASP A 19 10.37 -3.59 -14.00
CA ASP A 19 11.80 -3.34 -13.91
C ASP A 19 12.50 -4.70 -14.04
N ASN A 20 13.18 -4.95 -15.15
CA ASN A 20 13.88 -6.23 -15.36
C ASN A 20 15.22 -6.31 -14.59
N GLU A 21 15.66 -5.25 -13.91
CA GLU A 21 16.79 -5.29 -12.98
C GLU A 21 16.35 -5.66 -11.56
N LEU A 22 15.09 -5.40 -11.20
CA LEU A 22 14.43 -5.94 -10.01
C LEU A 22 13.64 -7.19 -10.39
N ASP A 23 14.16 -8.37 -10.04
CA ASP A 23 13.55 -9.70 -10.32
C ASP A 23 12.18 -9.94 -9.64
N ALA A 24 11.51 -8.89 -9.16
CA ALA A 24 10.25 -8.92 -8.44
C ALA A 24 9.12 -8.31 -9.29
N GLN A 25 8.23 -9.17 -9.78
CA GLN A 25 6.96 -8.78 -10.40
C GLN A 25 5.95 -8.45 -9.28
N MET A 26 5.78 -7.16 -9.00
CA MET A 26 4.89 -6.67 -7.97
C MET A 26 3.98 -5.56 -8.48
N SER A 27 2.73 -5.57 -8.03
CA SER A 27 1.71 -4.58 -8.37
C SER A 27 1.24 -3.79 -7.15
N LEU A 28 1.03 -2.48 -7.30
CA LEU A 28 0.24 -1.71 -6.34
C LEU A 28 -1.25 -1.77 -6.71
N LEU A 29 -2.04 -2.46 -5.89
CA LEU A 29 -3.50 -2.50 -5.99
C LEU A 29 -4.12 -1.43 -5.08
N VAL A 30 -4.92 -0.54 -5.66
CA VAL A 30 -5.63 0.53 -4.94
C VAL A 30 -7.14 0.30 -5.00
N VAL A 31 -7.79 0.36 -3.84
CA VAL A 31 -9.24 0.31 -3.70
C VAL A 31 -9.74 1.60 -3.07
N MET A 32 -10.41 2.41 -3.89
CA MET A 32 -10.96 3.68 -3.47
C MET A 32 -12.50 3.63 -3.46
N PRO A 33 -13.16 3.95 -2.34
CA PRO A 33 -14.60 4.11 -2.28
C PRO A 33 -15.10 5.15 -3.29
N THR A 34 -16.23 4.92 -3.96
CA THR A 34 -16.83 5.92 -4.86
C THR A 34 -17.63 7.00 -4.11
N SER A 35 -17.86 6.82 -2.81
CA SER A 35 -18.53 7.80 -1.94
C SER A 35 -17.77 7.93 -0.62
N GLY A 36 -17.68 9.15 -0.09
CA GLY A 36 -16.80 9.51 1.02
C GLY A 36 -17.20 8.99 2.41
N GLN A 37 -18.17 8.08 2.53
CA GLN A 37 -18.61 7.49 3.80
C GLN A 37 -18.50 5.97 3.82
N VAL A 38 -17.39 5.42 3.32
CA VAL A 38 -17.10 4.00 3.53
C VAL A 38 -16.14 3.85 4.71
N ASN A 39 -16.62 3.24 5.78
CA ASN A 39 -15.76 2.76 6.84
C ASN A 39 -14.84 1.67 6.25
N VAL A 40 -13.55 1.91 6.31
CA VAL A 40 -12.49 1.02 5.84
C VAL A 40 -12.59 -0.38 6.47
N ASP A 41 -12.98 -0.51 7.74
CA ASP A 41 -13.20 -1.81 8.39
C ASP A 41 -14.31 -2.62 7.70
N SER A 42 -15.35 -1.93 7.25
CA SER A 42 -16.45 -2.55 6.49
C SER A 42 -16.05 -2.94 5.07
N LEU A 43 -15.04 -2.27 4.52
CA LEU A 43 -14.42 -2.64 3.24
C LEU A 43 -13.55 -3.89 3.44
N LEU A 44 -12.64 -3.86 4.41
CA LEU A 44 -11.73 -4.97 4.74
C LEU A 44 -12.47 -6.28 5.01
N ALA A 45 -13.60 -6.23 5.73
CA ALA A 45 -14.43 -7.41 5.98
C ALA A 45 -15.00 -8.08 4.72
N LYS A 46 -15.06 -7.37 3.59
CA LYS A 46 -15.60 -7.84 2.31
C LYS A 46 -14.52 -8.09 1.26
N LEU A 47 -13.28 -7.71 1.54
CA LEU A 47 -12.18 -7.81 0.59
C LEU A 47 -11.51 -9.19 0.68
N ASN A 48 -11.57 -9.94 -0.41
CA ASN A 48 -10.60 -10.99 -0.70
C ASN A 48 -9.62 -10.42 -1.73
N MET A 49 -8.41 -10.11 -1.30
CA MET A 49 -7.43 -9.39 -2.12
C MET A 49 -6.97 -10.18 -3.34
N SER A 50 -6.70 -11.48 -3.18
CA SER A 50 -6.29 -12.35 -4.30
C SER A 50 -7.44 -12.54 -5.30
N ASP A 51 -8.69 -12.69 -4.83
CA ASP A 51 -9.85 -12.73 -5.72
C ASP A 51 -10.05 -11.42 -6.48
N LEU A 52 -9.93 -10.28 -5.78
CA LEU A 52 -10.02 -8.95 -6.39
C LEU A 52 -8.94 -8.76 -7.45
N TYR A 53 -7.70 -9.14 -7.14
CA TYR A 53 -6.55 -9.01 -8.03
C TYR A 53 -6.75 -9.83 -9.32
N ARG A 54 -7.19 -11.09 -9.22
CA ARG A 54 -7.51 -11.94 -10.38
C ARG A 54 -8.65 -11.42 -11.26
N ARG A 55 -9.55 -10.62 -10.69
CA ARG A 55 -10.75 -10.11 -11.36
C ARG A 55 -10.57 -8.71 -11.92
N LEU A 56 -9.34 -8.17 -11.90
CA LEU A 56 -9.06 -6.86 -12.48
C LEU A 56 -9.44 -6.85 -13.97
N PRO A 57 -10.14 -5.79 -14.43
CA PRO A 57 -10.49 -5.66 -15.83
C PRO A 57 -9.24 -5.46 -16.70
N LYS A 58 -9.39 -5.65 -18.00
CA LYS A 58 -8.33 -5.32 -18.96
C LYS A 58 -7.88 -3.87 -18.80
N GLU A 59 -6.58 -3.67 -18.96
CA GLU A 59 -5.93 -2.37 -18.90
C GLU A 59 -6.55 -1.38 -19.89
N ARG A 60 -6.62 -0.11 -19.48
CA ARG A 60 -7.08 0.99 -20.33
C ARG A 60 -6.30 2.25 -20.02
N ALA A 61 -6.31 3.19 -20.95
CA ALA A 61 -5.70 4.50 -20.72
C ALA A 61 -6.48 5.33 -19.70
N VAL A 62 -5.78 5.75 -18.65
CA VAL A 62 -6.29 6.52 -17.52
C VAL A 62 -5.20 7.53 -17.11
N GLN A 63 -5.61 8.77 -16.87
CA GLN A 63 -4.75 9.74 -16.23
C GLN A 63 -4.74 9.48 -14.72
N VAL A 64 -3.60 9.11 -14.14
CA VAL A 64 -3.51 8.74 -12.72
C VAL A 64 -2.88 9.87 -11.92
N LYS A 65 -3.51 10.19 -10.78
CA LYS A 65 -3.03 11.14 -9.78
C LYS A 65 -2.93 10.46 -8.41
N VAL A 66 -1.70 10.14 -7.99
CA VAL A 66 -1.38 9.47 -6.72
C VAL A 66 -0.69 10.47 -5.79
N PRO A 67 -1.07 10.61 -4.52
CA PRO A 67 -0.31 11.43 -3.59
C PRO A 67 1.05 10.80 -3.28
N LYS A 68 2.09 11.61 -3.11
CA LYS A 68 3.31 11.17 -2.44
C LYS A 68 2.99 10.94 -0.97
N PHE A 69 3.43 9.82 -0.41
CA PHE A 69 3.28 9.59 1.01
C PHE A 69 4.32 8.61 1.55
N LYS A 70 4.59 8.74 2.85
CA LYS A 70 5.35 7.79 3.64
C LYS A 70 4.50 7.35 4.82
N LEU A 71 4.35 6.05 4.99
CA LEU A 71 3.67 5.41 6.11
C LEU A 71 4.69 4.64 6.93
N GLU A 72 4.72 4.89 8.22
CA GLU A 72 5.52 4.16 9.19
C GLU A 72 4.58 3.54 10.22
N TYR A 73 4.78 2.25 10.49
CA TYR A 73 3.96 1.49 11.40
C TYR A 73 4.85 0.69 12.35
N ALA A 74 4.48 0.68 13.63
CA ALA A 74 5.09 -0.15 14.64
C ALA A 74 3.99 -0.62 15.61
N GLN A 75 3.89 -1.93 15.82
CA GLN A 75 2.94 -2.50 16.76
C GLN A 75 3.53 -3.69 17.49
N GLU A 76 3.32 -3.72 18.80
CA GLU A 76 3.52 -4.92 19.60
C GLU A 76 2.35 -5.88 19.38
N LEU A 77 2.65 -7.10 18.94
CA LEU A 77 1.66 -8.07 18.49
C LEU A 77 1.20 -9.04 19.58
N GLN A 78 1.71 -8.96 20.80
CA GLN A 78 1.29 -9.86 21.89
C GLN A 78 -0.23 -9.92 22.06
N ASP A 79 -0.92 -8.77 22.12
CA ASP A 79 -2.38 -8.73 22.25
C ASP A 79 -3.10 -9.31 21.02
N VAL A 80 -2.55 -9.05 19.83
CA VAL A 80 -3.10 -9.56 18.56
C VAL A 80 -3.00 -11.08 18.53
N PHE A 81 -1.81 -11.62 18.79
CA PHE A 81 -1.54 -13.05 18.82
C PHE A 81 -2.37 -13.75 19.89
N THR A 82 -2.54 -13.13 21.06
CA THR A 82 -3.42 -13.65 22.11
C THR A 82 -4.87 -13.73 21.64
N LYS A 83 -5.39 -12.68 20.98
CA LYS A 83 -6.77 -12.65 20.47
C LYS A 83 -7.04 -13.69 19.38
N ILE A 84 -6.03 -14.05 18.58
CA ILE A 84 -6.16 -15.07 17.52
C ILE A 84 -5.81 -16.49 17.99
N GLY A 85 -5.61 -16.70 19.29
CA GLY A 85 -5.38 -18.04 19.88
C GLY A 85 -3.91 -18.48 19.95
N LEU A 86 -2.96 -17.60 19.67
CA LEU A 86 -1.51 -17.85 19.78
C LEU A 86 -0.92 -17.33 21.10
N GLY A 87 -1.75 -17.05 22.11
CA GLY A 87 -1.30 -16.48 23.39
C GLY A 87 -0.39 -17.40 24.22
N GLU A 88 -0.41 -18.72 23.97
CA GLU A 88 0.45 -19.68 24.68
C GLU A 88 1.93 -19.36 24.49
N ILE A 89 2.30 -18.74 23.36
CA ILE A 89 3.71 -18.44 23.06
C ILE A 89 4.35 -17.51 24.12
N PHE A 90 3.52 -16.68 24.77
CA PHE A 90 3.92 -15.66 25.75
C PHE A 90 3.77 -16.11 27.21
N SER A 91 3.32 -17.34 27.46
CA SER A 91 3.07 -17.82 28.82
C SER A 91 3.74 -19.15 29.11
N ARG A 92 3.47 -20.18 28.29
CA ARG A 92 3.99 -21.54 28.49
C ARG A 92 4.23 -22.21 27.13
N PRO A 93 5.15 -21.68 26.31
CA PRO A 93 5.36 -22.22 24.99
C PRO A 93 6.13 -23.55 25.03
N ASN A 94 5.90 -24.40 24.05
CA ASN A 94 6.78 -25.54 23.78
C ASN A 94 7.78 -25.16 22.68
N LEU A 95 8.97 -24.69 23.07
CA LEU A 95 10.06 -24.28 22.17
C LEU A 95 11.31 -25.15 22.33
N ALA A 96 11.15 -26.40 22.77
CA ALA A 96 12.27 -27.29 23.05
C ALA A 96 13.17 -27.57 21.84
N GLU A 97 12.67 -27.38 20.62
CA GLU A 97 13.45 -27.51 19.38
C GLU A 97 14.33 -26.29 19.06
N MET A 98 14.12 -25.15 19.74
CA MET A 98 14.90 -23.93 19.50
C MET A 98 16.19 -23.87 20.33
N ALA A 99 16.13 -24.29 21.59
CA ALA A 99 17.29 -24.40 22.48
C ALA A 99 16.97 -25.28 23.70
N ASP A 100 18.03 -25.75 24.38
CA ASP A 100 17.91 -26.43 25.66
C ASP A 100 17.44 -25.47 26.76
N GLY A 101 16.48 -25.92 27.58
CA GLY A 101 15.96 -25.17 28.73
C GLY A 101 14.62 -24.46 28.47
N PRO A 102 14.01 -23.86 29.52
CA PRO A 102 12.72 -23.19 29.38
C PRO A 102 12.89 -21.86 28.62
N LEU A 103 12.16 -21.73 27.51
CA LEU A 103 12.10 -20.51 26.71
C LEU A 103 10.73 -19.83 26.84
N LEU A 104 10.72 -18.52 26.60
CA LEU A 104 9.52 -17.70 26.60
C LEU A 104 9.65 -16.60 25.56
N VAL A 105 8.60 -16.37 24.76
CA VAL A 105 8.53 -15.18 23.91
C VAL A 105 8.08 -14.01 24.78
N SER A 106 8.91 -12.98 24.90
CA SER A 106 8.62 -11.81 25.73
C SER A 106 7.90 -10.68 24.97
N SER A 107 8.11 -10.56 23.67
CA SER A 107 7.50 -9.55 22.79
C SER A 107 7.64 -9.97 21.33
N VAL A 108 6.68 -9.55 20.50
CA VAL A 108 6.71 -9.67 19.03
C VAL A 108 6.41 -8.31 18.43
N MET A 109 7.46 -7.58 18.06
CA MET A 109 7.34 -6.26 17.47
C MET A 109 7.29 -6.33 15.94
N HIS A 110 6.19 -5.88 15.34
CA HIS A 110 6.09 -5.69 13.90
C HIS A 110 6.35 -4.22 13.54
N LYS A 111 7.33 -3.98 12.68
CA LYS A 111 7.63 -2.66 12.13
C LYS A 111 7.61 -2.72 10.62
N SER A 112 7.02 -1.72 9.99
CA SER A 112 6.94 -1.65 8.54
C SER A 112 6.93 -0.19 8.07
N THR A 113 7.50 0.04 6.90
CA THR A 113 7.55 1.35 6.25
C THR A 113 7.17 1.18 4.80
N MET A 114 6.28 2.03 4.30
CA MET A 114 5.97 2.11 2.88
C MET A 114 6.06 3.54 2.41
N GLU A 115 6.72 3.75 1.28
CA GLU A 115 6.93 5.06 0.70
C GLU A 115 6.59 5.01 -0.78
N ILE A 116 5.75 5.92 -1.24
CA ILE A 116 5.43 6.10 -2.66
C ILE A 116 6.08 7.40 -3.14
N LYS A 117 6.95 7.28 -4.15
CA LYS A 117 7.66 8.37 -4.83
C LYS A 117 7.40 8.33 -6.33
N GLU A 118 7.84 9.37 -7.04
CA GLU A 118 7.69 9.53 -8.50
C GLU A 118 8.74 8.81 -9.34
N GLU A 119 9.63 8.03 -8.73
CA GLU A 119 10.75 7.40 -9.43
C GLU A 119 10.23 6.42 -10.50
N GLY A 120 10.54 6.67 -11.77
CA GLY A 120 10.02 5.93 -12.93
C GLY A 120 8.85 6.59 -13.68
N ALA A 121 8.09 7.49 -13.05
CA ALA A 121 7.05 8.28 -13.73
C ALA A 121 7.67 9.32 -14.69
N GLU A 122 8.82 9.89 -14.33
CA GLU A 122 9.54 10.90 -15.11
C GLU A 122 10.08 10.33 -16.44
N ALA A 123 10.59 9.09 -16.43
CA ALA A 123 11.13 8.43 -17.62
C ALA A 123 10.03 8.07 -18.66
N ALA A 124 8.85 7.66 -18.20
CA ALA A 124 7.71 7.37 -19.07
C ALA A 124 7.17 8.63 -19.77
N ALA A 125 7.22 9.79 -19.10
CA ALA A 125 6.80 11.08 -19.66
C ALA A 125 7.66 11.52 -20.86
N ALA A 126 8.95 11.20 -20.86
CA ALA A 126 9.87 11.58 -21.94
C ALA A 126 9.67 10.79 -23.25
N THR A 127 8.97 9.65 -23.23
CA THR A 127 8.98 8.67 -24.33
C THR A 127 7.69 8.64 -25.17
N THR A 128 6.76 9.59 -25.00
CA THR A 128 5.40 9.47 -25.58
C THR A 128 5.14 10.36 -26.82
N VAL A 129 4.64 9.74 -27.90
CA VAL A 129 4.00 10.40 -29.05
C VAL A 129 2.50 10.57 -28.77
N VAL A 130 2.01 11.82 -28.77
CA VAL A 130 0.62 12.16 -28.42
C VAL A 130 -0.31 11.93 -29.61
N ILE A 131 -1.18 10.91 -29.53
CA ILE A 131 -2.39 10.82 -30.37
C ILE A 131 -3.58 11.20 -29.48
N SER A 132 -4.12 12.40 -29.69
CA SER A 132 -5.28 12.90 -28.94
C SER A 132 -6.55 12.17 -29.38
N ARG A 133 -7.07 11.30 -28.51
CA ARG A 133 -8.48 10.89 -28.52
C ARG A 133 -9.16 11.48 -27.29
N ALA A 134 -10.43 11.84 -27.45
CA ALA A 134 -11.23 12.57 -26.46
C ALA A 134 -11.10 12.01 -25.03
N SER A 135 -10.87 12.93 -24.07
CA SER A 135 -11.00 12.81 -22.61
C SER A 135 -10.76 11.40 -22.01
N SER A 136 -9.50 11.02 -21.84
CA SER A 136 -9.17 9.87 -20.98
C SER A 136 -9.68 10.11 -19.55
N PRO A 137 -10.28 9.10 -18.90
CA PRO A 137 -10.76 9.23 -17.53
C PRO A 137 -9.60 9.53 -16.58
N ILE A 138 -9.85 10.35 -15.55
CA ILE A 138 -8.88 10.70 -14.50
C ILE A 138 -9.17 9.87 -13.26
N PHE A 139 -8.17 9.17 -12.74
CA PHE A 139 -8.20 8.50 -11.46
C PHE A 139 -7.37 9.30 -10.46
N HIS A 140 -8.03 9.95 -9.51
CA HIS A 140 -7.40 10.83 -8.53
C HIS A 140 -7.68 10.33 -7.11
N MET A 141 -6.62 10.04 -6.36
CA MET A 141 -6.68 9.48 -5.01
C MET A 141 -6.82 10.59 -3.95
N THR A 142 -7.97 11.29 -3.95
CA THR A 142 -8.27 12.46 -3.08
C THR A 142 -9.03 12.15 -1.80
N GLN A 143 -9.32 10.89 -1.54
CA GLN A 143 -10.15 10.46 -0.40
C GLN A 143 -9.53 9.18 0.19
N PRO A 144 -9.89 8.77 1.41
CA PRO A 144 -9.33 7.58 2.03
C PRO A 144 -9.42 6.36 1.11
N PHE A 145 -8.33 5.63 0.98
CA PHE A 145 -8.23 4.45 0.12
C PHE A 145 -7.51 3.32 0.84
N PHE A 146 -7.89 2.09 0.49
CA PHE A 146 -7.12 0.91 0.82
C PHE A 146 -6.10 0.66 -0.29
N PHE A 147 -4.94 0.14 0.09
CA PHE A 147 -3.91 -0.28 -0.87
C PHE A 147 -3.28 -1.61 -0.45
N ALA A 148 -2.76 -2.34 -1.43
CA ALA A 148 -1.92 -3.51 -1.22
C ALA A 148 -0.81 -3.60 -2.25
N VAL A 149 0.37 -4.04 -1.84
CA VAL A 149 1.42 -4.51 -2.73
C VAL A 149 1.21 -6.00 -2.91
N MET A 150 0.98 -6.42 -4.14
CA MET A 150 0.72 -7.80 -4.53
C MET A 150 1.98 -8.38 -5.15
N ASP A 151 2.30 -9.62 -4.82
CA ASP A 151 3.23 -10.44 -5.61
C ASP A 151 2.45 -11.01 -6.79
N ASP A 152 2.87 -10.69 -8.02
CA ASP A 152 2.11 -11.02 -9.22
C ASP A 152 2.15 -12.52 -9.56
N MET A 153 3.19 -13.21 -9.08
CA MET A 153 3.40 -14.64 -9.34
C MET A 153 2.54 -15.52 -8.43
N THR A 154 2.42 -15.12 -7.17
CA THR A 154 1.69 -15.86 -6.13
C THR A 154 0.28 -15.31 -5.89
N GLU A 155 0.00 -14.10 -6.38
CA GLU A 155 -1.24 -13.35 -6.14
C GLU A 155 -1.50 -13.05 -4.65
N VAL A 156 -0.45 -13.08 -3.82
CA VAL A 156 -0.53 -12.87 -2.37
C VAL A 156 -0.20 -11.41 -2.04
N PRO A 157 -0.98 -10.72 -1.19
CA PRO A 157 -0.60 -9.42 -0.68
C PRO A 157 0.61 -9.54 0.26
N ILE A 158 1.72 -8.89 -0.08
CA ILE A 158 2.94 -8.84 0.76
C ILE A 158 2.93 -7.63 1.70
N PHE A 159 2.18 -6.59 1.36
CA PHE A 159 1.94 -5.42 2.18
C PHE A 159 0.52 -4.94 1.94
N HIS A 160 -0.17 -4.48 2.98
CA HIS A 160 -1.40 -3.72 2.79
C HIS A 160 -1.57 -2.65 3.85
N GLY A 161 -2.46 -1.71 3.58
CA GLY A 161 -2.78 -0.68 4.54
C GLY A 161 -3.91 0.20 4.05
N CYS A 162 -4.21 1.18 4.88
CA CYS A 162 -5.25 2.15 4.61
C CYS A 162 -4.63 3.52 4.71
N HIS A 163 -4.68 4.28 3.63
CA HIS A 163 -4.31 5.67 3.65
C HIS A 163 -5.55 6.47 4.04
N GLN A 164 -5.56 6.91 5.29
CA GLN A 164 -6.48 7.96 5.73
C GLN A 164 -5.80 9.28 5.43
N GLN A 165 -6.49 10.17 4.71
CA GLN A 165 -5.95 11.48 4.36
C GLN A 165 -5.61 12.26 5.65
N PRO A 166 -4.35 12.66 5.89
CA PRO A 166 -4.03 13.59 6.96
C PRO A 166 -4.46 15.01 6.56
N GLU A 167 -4.88 15.82 7.54
CA GLU A 167 -4.98 17.27 7.37
C GLU A 167 -3.60 17.86 7.04
N SER A 168 -3.55 18.68 5.98
CA SER A 168 -2.48 19.60 5.57
C SER A 168 -1.03 19.16 5.81
N TRP A 169 -0.33 18.86 4.72
CA TRP A 169 1.11 19.05 4.63
C TRP A 169 1.42 20.55 4.83
N SER A 170 1.83 20.98 6.02
CA SER A 170 2.52 22.26 6.15
C SER A 170 3.99 22.01 5.83
N SER A 171 4.49 22.74 4.85
CA SER A 171 5.89 22.76 4.44
C SER A 171 6.77 23.46 5.47
N ASP A 172 6.75 23.01 6.74
CA ASP A 172 7.42 23.68 7.86
C ASP A 172 8.17 22.74 8.82
N HIS A 173 8.58 21.55 8.34
CA HIS A 173 9.45 20.64 9.10
C HIS A 173 10.82 20.40 8.45
N ALA A 174 11.33 21.40 7.72
CA ALA A 174 12.75 21.56 7.47
C ALA A 174 13.34 22.52 8.52
N GLU A 175 13.30 22.13 9.80
CA GLU A 175 14.15 22.60 10.90
C GLU A 175 13.51 22.16 12.22
N ARG A 176 13.99 21.03 12.77
CA ARG A 176 14.14 20.83 14.22
C ARG A 176 14.82 19.50 14.51
N SER A 177 16.13 19.60 14.61
CA SER A 177 17.00 18.74 15.41
C SER A 177 16.41 18.55 16.80
N TRP A 178 16.36 17.30 17.29
CA TRP A 178 16.97 16.83 18.54
C TRP A 178 17.24 15.33 18.39
#